data_AF-A0A938QIP3-F1
#
_entry.id   AF-A0A938QIP3-F1
#
_cell.length_a   1.000
_cell.length_b   1.000
_cell.length_c   1.000
_cell.angle_alpha   90.00
_cell.angle_beta   90.00
_cell.angle_gamma   90.00
#
_symmetry.space_group_name_H-M   'P 1'
#
loop_
_entity.id
_entity.type
_entity.pdbx_description
1 polymer ?
#
loop_
_entity_poly.entity_id
_entity_poly.type
_entity_poly.pdbx_seq_one_letter_code
_entity_poly.pdbx_strand_id
1 'polypeptide(L)'
;MAQDKEFFNVKYKEGSMDAKTAQLVFFAVCVAIGHEGGAKRHLEQARKAGANEDEITEALVYAMRPAAAKVRDLGKNAIAK
;
A
#
# COMPACT_ATOMS: atom_id res chain seq x y z
N MET A 1 -15.63 6.87 15.55
CA MET A 1 -15.66 5.42 15.83
C MET A 1 -15.68 4.67 14.51
N ALA A 2 -15.07 3.48 14.45
CA ALA A 2 -15.06 2.68 13.24
C ALA A 2 -16.48 2.24 12.84
N GLN A 3 -16.75 2.11 11.54
CA GLN A 3 -18.07 1.78 11.00
C GLN A 3 -18.02 0.53 10.13
N ASP A 4 -18.99 -0.37 10.28
CA ASP A 4 -19.11 -1.55 9.43
C ASP A 4 -19.42 -1.13 7.98
N LYS A 5 -18.61 -1.61 7.04
CA LYS A 5 -18.75 -1.36 5.60
C LYS A 5 -18.49 -2.61 4.78
N GLU A 6 -18.89 -2.57 3.52
CA GLU A 6 -18.68 -3.63 2.55
C GLU A 6 -18.22 -3.03 1.21
N PHE A 7 -17.20 -3.63 0.59
CA PHE A 7 -16.70 -3.25 -0.72
C PHE A 7 -16.39 -4.53 -1.52
N PHE A 8 -17.05 -4.73 -2.67
CA PHE A 8 -16.94 -5.95 -3.49
C PHE A 8 -17.03 -7.25 -2.66
N ASN A 9 -18.08 -7.41 -1.84
CA ASN A 9 -18.29 -8.55 -0.93
C ASN A 9 -17.23 -8.74 0.16
N VAL A 10 -16.33 -7.77 0.37
CA VAL A 10 -15.36 -7.75 1.48
C VAL A 10 -15.90 -6.88 2.61
N LYS A 11 -16.24 -7.51 3.74
CA LYS A 11 -16.67 -6.81 4.96
C LYS A 11 -15.48 -6.29 5.74
N TYR A 12 -15.50 -5.03 6.14
CA TYR A 12 -14.44 -4.40 6.92
C TYR A 12 -15.01 -3.31 7.83
N LYS A 13 -14.21 -2.86 8.79
CA LYS A 13 -14.54 -1.72 9.66
C LYS A 13 -13.75 -0.49 9.22
N GLU A 14 -14.42 0.43 8.54
CA GLU A 14 -13.80 1.67 8.11
C GLU A 14 -13.45 2.54 9.32
N GLY A 15 -12.21 3.05 9.35
CA GLY A 15 -11.68 3.79 10.50
C GLY A 15 -11.09 2.91 11.60
N SER A 16 -10.91 1.60 11.37
CA SER A 16 -10.13 0.73 12.26
C SER A 16 -8.63 0.99 12.20
N MET A 17 -8.13 1.56 11.11
CA MET A 17 -6.79 2.15 11.03
C MET A 17 -6.91 3.63 11.33
N ASP A 18 -5.91 4.17 12.04
CA ASP A 18 -5.75 5.62 12.11
C ASP A 18 -5.46 6.19 10.72
N ALA A 19 -5.67 7.50 10.57
CA ALA A 19 -5.55 8.17 9.28
C ALA A 19 -4.16 8.03 8.67
N LYS A 20 -3.09 8.12 9.48
CA LYS A 20 -1.71 8.02 8.99
C LYS A 20 -1.44 6.63 8.43
N THR A 21 -1.73 5.60 9.22
CA THR A 21 -1.56 4.19 8.84
C THR A 21 -2.34 3.86 7.58
N ALA A 22 -3.59 4.30 7.48
CA ALA A 22 -4.41 4.05 6.29
C ALA A 22 -3.80 4.68 5.03
N GLN A 23 -3.32 5.93 5.10
CA GLN A 23 -2.72 6.60 3.94
C GLN A 23 -1.38 5.97 3.52
N LEU A 24 -0.55 5.52 4.47
CA LEU A 24 0.69 4.80 4.17
C LEU A 24 0.42 3.48 3.44
N VAL A 25 -0.60 2.73 3.87
CA VAL A 25 -1.03 1.50 3.17
C VAL A 25 -1.50 1.81 1.75
N PHE A 26 -2.36 2.81 1.56
CA PHE A 26 -2.83 3.18 0.22
C PHE A 26 -1.68 3.66 -0.67
N PHE A 27 -0.75 4.45 -0.14
CA PHE A 27 0.45 4.88 -0.85
C PHE A 27 1.27 3.68 -1.33
N ALA A 28 1.62 2.76 -0.42
CA ALA A 28 2.41 1.57 -0.73
C ALA A 28 1.74 0.69 -1.81
N VAL A 29 0.43 0.47 -1.70
CA VAL A 29 -0.34 -0.29 -2.70
C VAL A 29 -0.35 0.41 -4.06
N CYS A 30 -0.60 1.72 -4.10
CA CYS A 30 -0.58 2.49 -5.34
C CYS A 30 0.79 2.42 -6.04
N VAL A 31 1.89 2.50 -5.27
CA VAL A 31 3.24 2.33 -5.82
C VAL A 31 3.42 0.91 -6.37
N ALA A 32 3.03 -0.13 -5.62
CA ALA A 32 3.20 -1.52 -6.03
C ALA A 32 2.46 -1.88 -7.34
N ILE A 33 1.35 -1.20 -7.64
CA ILE A 33 0.55 -1.42 -8.86
C ILE A 33 0.81 -0.39 -9.97
N GLY A 34 1.71 0.58 -9.77
CA GLY A 34 2.02 1.63 -10.75
C GLY A 34 0.93 2.69 -10.92
N HIS A 35 0.11 2.94 -9.88
CA HIS A 35 -0.96 3.95 -9.91
C HIS A 35 -0.46 5.30 -9.40
N GLU A 36 0.18 6.08 -10.27
CA GLU A 36 0.89 7.33 -9.92
C GLU A 36 -0.01 8.39 -9.27
N GLY A 37 -1.18 8.65 -9.84
CA GLY A 37 -2.11 9.65 -9.32
C GLY A 37 -2.58 9.34 -7.90
N GLY A 38 -2.85 8.06 -7.61
CA GLY A 38 -3.18 7.61 -6.26
C GLY A 38 -1.98 7.69 -5.31
N ALA A 39 -0.79 7.27 -5.77
CA ALA A 39 0.42 7.34 -4.96
C ALA A 39 0.71 8.77 -4.50
N LYS A 40 0.65 9.76 -5.42
CA LYS A 40 0.83 11.17 -5.08
C LYS A 40 -0.22 11.66 -4.07
N ARG A 41 -1.51 11.37 -4.34
CA ARG A 41 -2.62 11.76 -3.45
C ARG A 41 -2.42 11.20 -2.05
N HIS A 42 -2.15 9.90 -1.92
CA HIS A 42 -2.06 9.24 -0.62
C HIS A 42 -0.78 9.62 0.15
N LEU A 43 0.32 9.91 -0.56
CA LEU A 43 1.52 10.49 0.05
C LEU A 43 1.24 11.87 0.67
N GLU A 44 0.56 12.76 -0.05
CA GLU A 44 0.18 14.07 0.47
C GLU A 44 -0.72 13.97 1.71
N GLN A 45 -1.67 13.03 1.70
CA GLN A 45 -2.56 12.82 2.85
C GLN A 45 -1.84 12.17 4.04
N ALA A 46 -0.90 11.26 3.80
CA ALA A 46 -0.06 10.69 4.86
C ALA A 46 0.74 11.78 5.57
N ARG A 47 1.36 12.70 4.82
CA ARG A 47 2.08 13.85 5.39
C ARG A 47 1.16 14.76 6.20
N LYS A 48 -0.05 15.05 5.71
CA LYS A 48 -1.07 15.82 6.46
C LYS A 48 -1.50 15.13 7.75
N ALA A 49 -1.47 13.80 7.79
CA ALA A 49 -1.74 12.99 8.97
C ALA A 49 -0.52 12.83 9.91
N GLY A 50 0.61 13.49 9.60
CA GLY A 50 1.81 13.48 10.44
C GLY A 50 2.78 12.35 10.16
N ALA A 51 2.72 11.70 8.99
CA ALA A 51 3.74 10.75 8.57
C ALA A 51 5.09 11.46 8.36
N ASN A 52 6.15 10.92 8.94
CA ASN A 52 7.52 11.36 8.68
C ASN A 52 8.14 10.60 7.49
N GLU A 53 9.32 11.04 7.04
CA GLU A 53 9.99 10.42 5.89
C GLU A 53 10.49 9.00 6.16
N ASP A 54 10.80 8.64 7.42
CA ASP A 54 11.18 7.26 7.78
C ASP A 54 9.98 6.30 7.61
N GLU A 55 8.78 6.71 8.05
CA GLU A 55 7.54 5.93 7.90
C GLU A 55 7.15 5.79 6.42
N ILE A 56 7.32 6.86 5.64
CA ILE A 56 7.04 6.87 4.19
C ILE A 56 8.00 5.92 3.45
N THR A 57 9.30 5.98 3.77
CA THR A 57 10.31 5.14 3.12
C THR A 57 10.18 3.69 3.56
N GLU A 58 9.82 3.42 4.82
CA GLU A 58 9.49 2.06 5.29
C GLU A 58 8.29 1.49 4.52
N ALA A 59 7.21 2.26 4.36
CA ALA A 59 6.04 1.84 3.56
C ALA A 59 6.42 1.55 2.09
N LEU A 60 7.31 2.36 1.50
CA LEU A 60 7.86 2.11 0.17
C LEU A 60 8.65 0.78 0.12
N VAL A 61 9.48 0.49 1.11
CA VAL A 61 10.21 -0.79 1.22
C VAL A 61 9.24 -1.96 1.33
N TYR A 62 8.14 -1.82 2.07
CA TYR A 62 7.11 -2.86 2.15
C TYR A 62 6.40 -3.10 0.82
N ALA A 63 6.25 -2.08 -0.03
CA ALA A 63 5.76 -2.26 -1.40
C ALA A 63 6.77 -2.99 -2.30
N MET A 64 8.07 -2.71 -2.16
CA MET A 64 9.13 -3.31 -2.99
C MET A 64 9.30 -4.82 -2.77
N ARG A 65 9.19 -5.29 -1.53
CA ARG A 65 9.37 -6.73 -1.18
C ARG A 65 8.48 -7.69 -1.99
N PRO A 66 7.14 -7.53 -2.02
CA PRO A 66 6.27 -8.40 -2.82
C PRO A 66 6.46 -8.20 -4.33
N ALA A 67 6.78 -6.99 -4.79
CA ALA A 67 7.08 -6.74 -6.20
C ALA A 67 8.34 -7.50 -6.65
N ALA A 68 9.41 -7.50 -5.86
CA ALA A 68 10.63 -8.26 -6.12
C ALA A 68 10.39 -9.78 -6.10
N ALA A 69 9.54 -10.27 -5.19
CA ALA A 69 9.16 -11.68 -5.14
C ALA A 69 8.50 -12.14 -6.47
N LYS A 70 7.64 -11.30 -7.06
CA LYS A 70 7.01 -11.58 -8.36
C LYS A 70 8.05 -11.77 -9.47
N VAL A 71 9.11 -10.95 -9.51
CA VAL A 71 10.21 -11.08 -10.48
C VAL A 71 10.93 -12.41 -10.30
N ARG A 72 11.31 -12.74 -9.05
CA ARG A 72 11.97 -14.01 -8.71
C ARG A 72 11.13 -15.20 -9.15
N ASP A 73 9.84 -15.21 -8.82
CA ASP A 73 8.96 -16.35 -9.06
C ASP A 73 8.68 -16.52 -10.57
N LEU A 74 8.48 -15.42 -11.30
CA LEU A 74 8.36 -15.45 -12.76
C LEU A 74 9.64 -15.98 -13.42
N GLY A 75 10.81 -15.50 -12.98
CA GLY A 75 12.11 -15.96 -13.49
C GLY A 75 12.34 -17.45 -13.28
N LYS A 76 12.08 -17.95 -12.06
CA LYS A 76 12.16 -19.39 -11.76
C LYS A 76 11.29 -20.24 -12.69
N ASN A 77 10.05 -19.81 -12.91
CA ASN A 77 9.11 -20.53 -13.77
C ASN A 77 9.50 -20.48 -15.25
N ALA A 78 10.14 -19.40 -15.70
CA ALA A 78 10.64 -19.28 -17.07
C ALA A 78 11.87 -20.17 -17.32
N ILE A 79 12.77 -20.29 -16.34
CA ILE A 79 14.00 -21.11 -16.42
C ILE A 79 13.70 -22.60 -16.28
N ALA A 80 12.67 -22.97 -15.51
CA ALA A 80 12.31 -24.37 -15.26
C ALA A 80 11.63 -25.08 -16.47
N LYS A 81 11.47 -24.39 -17.60
CA LYS A 81 10.95 -24.93 -18.87
C LYS A 81 12.08 -25.21 -19.83
#